data_AF-A0A949GYQ5-F1
#
_entry.id   AF-A0A949GYQ5-F1
#
_cell.length_a   1.000
_cell.length_b   1.000
_cell.length_c   1.000
_cell.angle_alpha   90.00
_cell.angle_beta   90.00
_cell.angle_gamma   90.00
#
_symmetry.space_group_name_H-M   'P 1'
#
loop_
_entity.id
_entity.type
_entity.pdbx_description
1 polymer ?
#
loop_
_entity_poly.entity_id
_entity_poly.type
_entity_poly.pdbx_seq_one_letter_code
_entity_poly.pdbx_strand_id
1 'polypeptide(L)'
;MDVTEALVPLGFFAMIVGLVWMNLNFRAKRQADALATVRLAIEKGQSIDPTLIDALTPKRDPFAELKVGVVMIGVSFAILIMAYFIGTIAEAARAPLLGTASFPFFIGLALVGLHLLLPKADRPKS
;
A
#
# COMPACT_ATOMS: atom_id res chain seq x y z
N MET A 1 8.02 32.71 -11.27
CA MET A 1 7.77 31.27 -11.46
C MET A 1 6.79 31.17 -12.60
N ASP A 2 7.26 30.71 -13.75
CA ASP A 2 6.39 30.47 -14.88
C ASP A 2 5.48 29.27 -14.55
N VAL A 3 4.21 29.33 -14.97
CA VAL A 3 3.20 28.30 -14.66
C VAL A 3 3.66 26.90 -15.09
N THR A 4 4.53 26.84 -16.11
CA THR A 4 5.17 25.63 -16.63
C THR A 4 6.12 24.96 -15.62
N GLU A 5 6.84 25.71 -14.77
CA GLU A 5 7.72 25.14 -13.74
C GLU A 5 6.93 24.45 -12.62
N ALA A 6 5.74 24.96 -12.28
CA ALA A 6 4.87 24.35 -11.27
C ALA A 6 4.12 23.12 -11.82
N LEU A 7 3.86 23.09 -13.13
CA LEU A 7 3.12 22.01 -13.78
C LEU A 7 3.89 20.68 -13.79
N VAL A 8 5.23 20.73 -13.90
CA VAL A 8 6.09 19.53 -13.97
C VAL A 8 6.06 18.73 -12.66
N PRO A 9 6.33 19.32 -11.47
CA PRO A 9 6.17 18.61 -10.20
C PRO A 9 4.73 18.16 -9.95
N LEU A 10 3.75 19.01 -10.29
CA LEU A 10 2.33 18.70 -10.09
C LEU A 10 1.91 17.46 -10.90
N GLY A 11 2.34 17.34 -12.15
CA GLY A 11 2.09 16.17 -12.99
C GLY A 11 2.65 14.89 -12.39
N PHE A 12 3.87 14.94 -11.82
CA PHE A 12 4.48 13.80 -11.15
C PHE A 12 3.66 13.35 -9.92
N PHE A 13 3.25 14.28 -9.06
CA PHE A 13 2.41 13.95 -7.90
C PHE A 13 1.02 13.47 -8.31
N ALA A 14 0.39 14.09 -9.31
CA ALA A 14 -0.91 13.69 -9.83
C ALA A 14 -0.89 12.27 -10.38
N MET A 15 0.19 11.85 -11.05
CA MET A 15 0.37 10.48 -11.51
C MET A 15 0.38 9.48 -10.35
N ILE A 16 1.13 9.77 -9.28
CA ILE A 16 1.19 8.91 -8.09
C ILE A 16 -0.20 8.78 -7.45
N VAL A 17 -0.89 9.91 -7.25
CA VAL A 17 -2.26 9.92 -6.71
C VAL A 17 -3.21 9.13 -7.61
N GLY A 18 -3.10 9.29 -8.92
CA GLY A 18 -3.91 8.55 -9.90
C GLY A 18 -3.71 7.04 -9.81
N LEU A 19 -2.46 6.56 -9.70
CA LEU A 19 -2.15 5.13 -9.56
C LEU A 19 -2.71 4.55 -8.25
N VAL A 20 -2.55 5.26 -7.13
CA VAL A 20 -3.06 4.82 -5.83
C VAL A 20 -4.59 4.79 -5.84
N TRP A 21 -5.24 5.85 -6.32
CA TRP A 21 -6.69 5.94 -6.44
C TRP A 21 -7.26 4.84 -7.33
N MET A 22 -6.62 4.60 -8.48
CA MET A 22 -7.02 3.55 -9.42
C MET A 22 -6.96 2.16 -8.76
N ASN A 23 -5.88 1.85 -8.05
CA ASN A 23 -5.73 0.57 -7.34
C ASN A 23 -6.82 0.39 -6.27
N LEU A 24 -7.05 1.42 -5.45
CA LEU A 24 -8.08 1.42 -4.41
C LEU A 24 -9.49 1.22 -4.99
N ASN A 25 -9.80 1.95 -6.07
CA ASN A 25 -11.09 1.87 -6.73
C ASN A 25 -11.34 0.49 -7.34
N PHE A 26 -10.36 -0.09 -8.04
CA PHE A 26 -10.49 -1.44 -8.59
C PHE A 26 -10.63 -2.51 -7.50
N ARG A 27 -9.93 -2.36 -6.37
CA ARG A 27 -10.05 -3.29 -5.24
C ARG A 27 -11.43 -3.21 -4.59
N ALA A 28 -11.94 -1.99 -4.36
CA ALA A 28 -13.26 -1.77 -3.80
C ALA A 28 -14.37 -2.33 -4.71
N LYS A 29 -14.26 -2.07 -6.03
CA LYS A 29 -15.22 -2.58 -7.02
C LYS A 29 -15.27 -4.10 -7.06
N ARG A 30 -14.12 -4.78 -7.07
CA ARG A 30 -14.05 -6.26 -7.07
C ARG A 30 -14.71 -6.88 -5.83
N GLN A 31 -14.57 -6.27 -4.66
CA GLN A 31 -15.25 -6.75 -3.46
C GLN A 31 -16.77 -6.52 -3.53
N ALA A 32 -17.20 -5.35 -4.00
CA ALA A 32 -18.61 -5.05 -4.15
C ALA A 32 -19.31 -6.01 -5.13
N ASP A 33 -18.68 -6.30 -6.27
CA ASP A 33 -19.21 -7.22 -7.29
C ASP A 33 -19.31 -8.67 -6.76
N ALA A 34 -18.33 -9.11 -5.97
CA ALA A 34 -18.37 -10.42 -5.32
C ALA A 34 -19.53 -10.53 -4.32
N LEU A 35 -19.72 -9.51 -3.47
CA LEU A 35 -20.82 -9.49 -2.49
C LEU A 35 -22.20 -9.37 -3.13
N ALA A 36 -22.32 -8.62 -4.24
CA ALA A 36 -23.57 -8.52 -4.99
C ALA A 36 -24.01 -9.87 -5.55
N THR A 37 -23.06 -10.68 -6.02
CA THR A 37 -23.33 -12.04 -6.53
C THR A 37 -23.84 -12.96 -5.42
N VAL A 38 -23.22 -12.89 -4.24
CA VAL A 38 -23.65 -13.65 -3.05
C VAL A 38 -25.06 -13.25 -2.64
N ARG A 39 -25.33 -11.95 -2.57
CA ARG A 39 -26.66 -11.44 -2.21
C ARG A 39 -27.74 -11.93 -3.17
N LEU A 40 -27.47 -11.94 -4.47
CA LEU A 40 -28.38 -12.45 -5.49
C LEU A 40 -28.66 -13.96 -5.32
N ALA A 41 -27.66 -14.74 -4.90
CA ALA A 41 -27.82 -16.18 -4.62
C ALA A 41 -28.69 -16.42 -3.37
N ILE A 42 -28.52 -15.60 -2.32
CA ILE A 42 -29.36 -15.64 -1.10
C ILE A 42 -30.82 -15.33 -1.44
N GLU A 43 -31.06 -14.25 -2.19
CA GLU A 43 -32.42 -13.79 -2.56
C GLU A 43 -33.18 -14.84 -3.40
N LYS A 44 -32.47 -15.70 -4.14
CA LYS A 44 -33.06 -16.80 -4.93
C LYS A 44 -33.31 -18.07 -4.12
N GLY A 45 -33.04 -18.07 -2.80
CA GLY A 45 -33.31 -19.20 -1.91
C GLY A 45 -32.34 -20.38 -2.06
N GLN A 46 -31.19 -20.19 -2.73
CA GLN A 46 -30.16 -21.23 -2.75
C GLN A 46 -29.52 -21.35 -1.37
N SER A 47 -29.43 -22.57 -0.84
CA SER A 47 -28.59 -22.85 0.33
C SER A 47 -27.15 -22.63 -0.07
N ILE A 48 -26.52 -21.58 0.47
CA ILE A 48 -25.11 -21.30 0.20
C ILE A 48 -24.28 -22.46 0.77
N ASP A 49 -23.53 -23.12 -0.10
CA ASP A 49 -22.52 -24.10 0.30
C ASP A 49 -21.48 -23.40 1.21
N PRO A 50 -21.22 -23.91 2.43
CA PRO A 50 -20.20 -23.37 3.32
C PRO A 50 -18.83 -23.13 2.66
N THR A 51 -18.49 -23.91 1.63
CA THR A 51 -17.27 -23.73 0.84
C THR A 51 -17.22 -22.42 0.06
N LEU A 52 -18.37 -21.92 -0.42
CA LEU A 52 -18.47 -20.61 -1.10
C LEU A 52 -18.29 -19.46 -0.11
N ILE A 53 -18.85 -19.57 1.09
CA ILE A 53 -18.67 -18.56 2.15
C ILE A 53 -17.18 -18.44 2.51
N ASP A 54 -16.48 -19.56 2.68
CA ASP A 54 -15.05 -19.54 2.98
C ASP A 54 -14.19 -18.98 1.83
N ALA A 55 -14.59 -19.23 0.58
CA ALA A 55 -13.93 -18.66 -0.61
C ALA A 55 -14.13 -17.14 -0.74
N LEU A 56 -15.26 -16.62 -0.26
CA LEU A 56 -15.63 -15.20 -0.32
C LEU A 56 -15.19 -14.42 0.92
N THR A 57 -14.88 -15.12 2.01
CA THR A 57 -14.35 -14.51 3.23
C THR A 57 -12.94 -13.98 2.94
N PRO A 58 -12.67 -12.68 3.15
CA PRO A 58 -11.33 -12.13 2.93
C PRO A 58 -10.33 -12.80 3.87
N LYS A 59 -9.52 -13.73 3.35
CA LYS A 59 -8.43 -14.34 4.13
C LYS A 59 -7.34 -13.30 4.31
N ARG A 60 -7.13 -12.88 5.57
CA ARG A 60 -6.06 -11.94 5.92
C ARG A 60 -4.72 -12.67 5.79
N ASP A 61 -3.91 -12.25 4.82
CA ASP A 61 -2.55 -12.77 4.68
C ASP A 61 -1.74 -12.43 5.94
N PRO A 62 -1.23 -13.43 6.69
CA PRO A 62 -0.50 -13.21 7.94
C PRO A 62 0.81 -12.43 7.75
N PHE A 63 1.32 -12.36 6.52
CA PHE A 63 2.51 -11.60 6.15
C PHE A 63 2.19 -10.31 5.39
N ALA A 64 0.92 -9.93 5.24
CA ALA A 64 0.53 -8.72 4.51
C ALA A 64 1.26 -7.48 5.04
N GLU A 65 1.27 -7.30 6.36
CA GLU A 65 1.91 -6.15 7.00
C GLU A 65 3.44 -6.21 6.88
N LEU A 66 4.04 -7.39 6.97
CA LEU A 66 5.48 -7.58 6.77
C LEU A 66 5.90 -7.20 5.34
N LYS A 67 5.15 -7.65 4.33
CA LYS A 67 5.41 -7.33 2.92
C LYS A 67 5.36 -5.82 2.70
N VAL A 68 4.34 -5.15 3.22
CA VAL A 68 4.21 -3.69 3.12
C VAL A 68 5.37 -2.99 3.82
N GLY A 69 5.76 -3.46 5.02
CA GLY A 69 6.87 -2.90 5.78
C GLY A 69 8.21 -2.99 5.04
N VAL A 70 8.54 -4.16 4.50
CA VAL A 70 9.76 -4.39 3.71
C VAL A 70 9.79 -3.51 2.46
N VAL A 71 8.66 -3.40 1.75
CA VAL A 71 8.56 -2.53 0.56
C VAL A 71 8.79 -1.06 0.94
N MET A 72 8.22 -0.59 2.04
CA MET A 72 8.41 0.79 2.50
C MET A 72 9.86 1.11 2.87
N ILE A 73 10.57 0.17 3.50
CA ILE A 73 12.01 0.31 3.75
C ILE A 73 12.77 0.43 2.42
N GLY A 74 12.47 -0.43 1.45
CA GLY A 74 13.10 -0.36 0.11
C GLY A 74 12.84 0.98 -0.60
N VAL A 75 11.61 1.49 -0.55
CA VAL A 75 11.26 2.81 -1.10
C VAL A 75 12.04 3.93 -0.41
N SER A 76 12.19 3.87 0.92
CA SER A 76 13.01 4.84 1.64
C SER A 76 14.47 4.84 1.16
N PHE A 77 15.08 3.67 1.01
CA PHE A 77 16.45 3.56 0.50
C PHE A 77 16.57 4.11 -0.93
N ALA A 78 15.57 3.90 -1.79
CA ALA A 78 15.55 4.51 -3.12
C ALA A 78 15.55 6.04 -3.05
N ILE A 79 14.75 6.63 -2.15
CA ILE A 79 14.71 8.10 -1.95
C ILE A 79 16.02 8.60 -1.34
N LEU A 80 16.66 7.86 -0.42
CA LEU A 80 17.98 8.22 0.13
C LEU A 80 19.05 8.27 -0.95
N ILE A 81 19.10 7.26 -1.83
CA ILE A 81 20.03 7.23 -2.97
C ILE A 81 19.75 8.40 -3.90
N MET A 82 18.47 8.67 -4.18
CA MET A 82 18.07 9.83 -4.98
C MET A 82 18.50 11.15 -4.33
N ALA A 83 18.33 11.32 -3.01
CA ALA A 83 18.76 12.50 -2.26
C ALA A 83 20.28 12.70 -2.32
N TYR A 84 21.04 11.60 -2.31
CA TYR A 84 22.49 11.63 -2.45
C TYR A 84 22.90 12.22 -3.81
N PHE A 85 22.41 11.65 -4.91
CA PHE A 85 22.74 12.09 -6.28
C PHE A 85 22.16 13.46 -6.63
N ILE A 86 20.89 13.73 -6.31
CA ILE A 86 20.30 15.06 -6.57
C ILE A 86 21.02 16.11 -5.74
N GLY A 87 21.42 15.79 -4.51
CA GLY A 87 22.18 16.68 -3.64
C GLY A 87 23.56 17.05 -4.17
N THR A 88 24.14 16.31 -5.14
CA THR A 88 25.39 16.75 -5.81
C THR A 88 25.14 17.80 -6.90
N ILE A 89 23.90 17.92 -7.37
CA ILE A 89 23.50 18.88 -8.42
C ILE A 89 22.82 20.10 -7.78
N ALA A 90 21.98 19.88 -6.78
CA ALA A 90 21.21 20.89 -6.07
C ALA A 90 21.23 20.61 -4.56
N GLU A 91 22.17 21.22 -3.84
CA GLU A 91 22.37 20.98 -2.41
C GLU A 91 21.11 21.28 -1.57
N ALA A 92 20.38 22.34 -1.91
CA ALA A 92 19.13 22.71 -1.24
C ALA A 92 18.05 21.62 -1.32
N ALA A 93 18.11 20.71 -2.30
CA ALA A 93 17.17 19.60 -2.43
C ALA A 93 17.52 18.40 -1.53
N ARG A 94 18.75 18.31 -0.99
CA ARG A 94 19.20 17.15 -0.21
C ARG A 94 18.41 17.00 1.09
N ALA A 95 18.33 18.05 1.90
CA ALA A 95 17.63 18.03 3.18
C ALA A 95 16.14 17.64 3.07
N PRO A 96 15.32 18.25 2.18
CA PRO A 96 13.92 17.86 2.04
C PRO A 96 13.74 16.44 1.49
N LEU A 97 14.62 15.95 0.62
CA LEU A 97 14.56 14.57 0.12
C LEU A 97 14.91 13.55 1.21
N LEU A 98 15.93 13.82 2.04
CA LEU A 98 16.25 12.99 3.21
C LEU A 98 15.09 12.98 4.22
N GLY A 99 14.48 14.15 4.48
CA GLY A 99 13.28 14.26 5.30
C GLY A 99 12.12 13.42 4.73
N THR A 100 11.90 13.48 3.42
CA THR A 100 10.85 12.68 2.75
C THR A 100 11.12 11.18 2.84
N ALA A 101 12.39 10.74 2.77
CA ALA A 101 12.77 9.34 2.92
C ALA A 101 12.49 8.78 4.33
N SER A 102 12.50 9.63 5.35
CA SER A 102 12.29 9.22 6.74
C SER A 102 10.88 8.66 6.99
N PHE A 103 9.86 9.19 6.30
CA PHE A 103 8.47 8.73 6.46
C PHE A 103 8.30 7.25 6.12
N PRO A 104 8.57 6.78 4.88
CA PRO A 104 8.45 5.36 4.56
C PRO A 104 9.46 4.51 5.35
N PHE A 105 10.61 5.05 5.77
CA PHE A 105 11.55 4.30 6.61
C PHE A 105 10.92 3.89 7.94
N PHE A 106 10.40 4.86 8.70
CA PHE A 106 9.85 4.61 10.02
C PHE A 106 8.53 3.84 9.96
N ILE A 107 7.68 4.09 8.96
CA ILE A 107 6.47 3.28 8.75
C ILE A 107 6.86 1.83 8.45
N GLY A 108 7.86 1.63 7.58
CA GLY A 108 8.37 0.31 7.24
C GLY A 108 8.95 -0.42 8.46
N LEU A 109 9.77 0.25 9.26
CA LEU A 109 10.30 -0.28 10.52
C LEU A 109 9.19 -0.61 11.52
N ALA A 110 8.16 0.22 11.63
CA ALA A 110 7.03 -0.04 12.52
C ALA A 110 6.27 -1.31 12.11
N LEU A 111 6.00 -1.49 10.82
CA LEU A 111 5.30 -2.68 10.30
C LEU A 111 6.12 -3.96 10.46
N VAL A 112 7.43 -3.90 10.18
CA VAL A 112 8.34 -5.04 10.39
C VAL A 112 8.50 -5.32 11.89
N GLY A 113 8.71 -4.30 12.70
CA GLY A 113 8.87 -4.41 14.15
C GLY A 113 7.62 -4.98 14.81
N LEU A 114 6.44 -4.51 14.43
CA LEU A 114 5.16 -5.05 14.90
C LEU A 114 5.06 -6.55 14.60
N HIS A 115 5.41 -6.96 13.38
CA HIS A 115 5.40 -8.38 13.00
C HIS A 115 6.37 -9.24 13.84
N LEU A 116 7.52 -8.69 14.23
CA LEU A 116 8.53 -9.39 15.03
C LEU A 116 8.18 -9.43 16.53
N LEU A 117 7.55 -8.36 17.05
CA LEU A 117 7.24 -8.18 18.47
C LEU A 117 5.88 -8.76 18.87
N LEU A 118 4.94 -8.92 17.94
CA LEU A 118 3.66 -9.55 18.24
C LEU A 118 3.88 -11.03 18.64
N PRO A 119 3.38 -11.47 19.81
CA PRO A 119 3.51 -12.83 20.28
C PRO A 119 3.00 -13.82 19.23
N LYS A 120 3.72 -14.95 19.10
CA LYS A 120 3.44 -16.08 18.20
C LYS A 120 2.03 -16.70 18.35
N ALA A 121 1.26 -16.26 19.36
CA ALA A 121 0.00 -16.86 19.82
C ALA A 121 -1.17 -16.73 18.84
N ASP A 122 -1.17 -15.72 17.97
CA ASP A 122 -2.24 -15.49 16.98
C ASP A 122 -1.82 -15.85 15.55
N ARG A 123 -0.77 -16.66 15.36
CA ARG A 123 -0.41 -17.15 14.03
C ARG A 123 -1.45 -18.19 13.61
N PRO A 124 -2.29 -17.93 12.57
CA PRO A 124 -3.15 -18.98 12.05
C PRO A 124 -2.27 -20.16 11.65
N LYS A 125 -2.55 -21.34 12.20
CA LYS A 125 -1.85 -22.57 11.84
C LYS A 125 -2.04 -22.78 10.34
N SER A 126 -0.93 -22.87 9.63
CA SER A 126 -0.84 -23.22 8.21
C SER A 126 -1.56 -24.52 7.90
#